data_AF-A0A5M4FEY2-F1
#
_entry.id   AF-A0A5M4FEY2-F1
#
_cell.length_a   1.000
_cell.length_b   1.000
_cell.length_c   1.000
_cell.angle_alpha   90.00
_cell.angle_beta   90.00
_cell.angle_gamma   90.00
#
_symmetry.space_group_name_H-M   'P 1'
#
loop_
_entity.id
_entity.type
_entity.pdbx_description
1 polymer ?
#
loop_
_entity_poly.entity_id
_entity_poly.type
_entity_poly.pdbx_seq_one_letter_code
_entity_poly.pdbx_strand_id
1 'polypeptide(L)' 'MRNIVHSVPADPTSVVCRALFELARKEDDLAAAEAARVHYWEPYPPTVHGHRVAADALRDYADALSRSA' A
#
# COMPACT_ATOMS: atom_id res chain seq x y z
N MET A 1 5.37 29.68 22.34
CA MET A 1 6.43 28.65 22.42
C MET A 1 6.09 27.55 21.42
N ARG A 2 6.84 27.44 20.31
CA ARG A 2 6.66 26.35 19.32
C ARG A 2 7.43 25.14 19.84
N ASN A 3 6.70 24.08 20.17
CA ASN A 3 7.29 22.80 20.56
C ASN A 3 7.84 22.15 19.28
N ILE A 4 9.15 22.27 19.05
CA ILE A 4 9.82 21.58 17.94
C ILE A 4 9.95 20.13 18.38
N VAL A 5 9.00 19.31 17.92
CA VAL A 5 9.16 17.86 17.98
C VAL A 5 10.36 17.55 17.09
N HIS A 6 11.52 17.34 17.69
CA HIS A 6 12.65 16.76 16.97
C HIS A 6 12.19 15.38 16.49
N SER A 7 11.78 15.30 15.22
CA SER A 7 11.62 14.02 14.55
C SER A 7 12.96 13.32 14.68
N VAL A 8 13.01 12.28 15.52
CA VAL A 8 14.08 11.27 15.42
C VAL A 8 14.21 10.95 13.93
N PRO A 9 15.44 10.93 13.34
CA PRO A 9 15.58 10.53 11.96
C PRO A 9 14.98 9.13 11.86
N ALA A 10 13.85 9.04 11.15
CA ALA A 10 13.15 7.78 10.98
C ALA A 10 14.17 6.83 10.35
N ASP A 11 14.38 5.70 11.01
CA ASP A 11 15.21 4.62 10.49
C ASP A 11 14.83 4.40 9.01
N PRO A 12 15.78 4.43 8.06
CA PRO A 12 15.48 4.33 6.63
C PRO A 12 14.55 3.17 6.30
N THR A 13 14.71 2.05 7.01
CA THR A 13 13.84 0.88 6.87
C THR A 13 12.41 1.18 7.29
N SER A 14 12.20 1.81 8.45
CA SER A 14 10.87 2.25 8.89
C SER A 14 10.15 3.18 7.91
N VAL A 15 10.90 4.07 7.23
CA VAL A 15 10.35 4.97 6.19
C VAL A 15 9.90 4.17 4.97
N VAL A 16 10.71 3.23 4.52
CA VAL A 16 10.40 2.37 3.37
C VAL A 16 9.21 1.46 3.69
N CYS A 17 9.17 0.84 4.87
CA CYS A 17 8.01 0.03 5.30
C CYS A 17 6.71 0.84 5.26
N ARG A 18 6.72 2.07 5.79
CA ARG A 18 5.53 2.94 5.74
C ARG A 18 5.14 3.25 4.30
N ALA A 19 6.10 3.59 3.44
CA ALA A 19 5.83 3.89 2.04
C ALA A 19 5.26 2.67 1.28
N LEU A 20 5.74 1.46 1.56
CA LEU A 20 5.22 0.23 0.99
C LEU A 20 3.77 -0.04 1.40
N PHE A 21 3.44 0.14 2.69
CA PHE A 21 2.05 0.01 3.15
C PHE A 21 1.14 1.09 2.58
N GLU A 22 1.61 2.33 2.47
CA GLU A 22 0.86 3.42 1.82
C GLU A 22 0.61 3.12 0.33
N LEU A 23 1.58 2.54 -0.37
CA LEU A 23 1.42 2.15 -1.77
C LEU A 23 0.46 0.97 -1.91
N ALA A 24 0.55 -0.04 -1.05
CA ALA A 24 -0.38 -1.18 -1.04
C ALA A 24 -1.83 -0.72 -0.87
N ARG A 25 -2.06 0.23 0.04
CA ARG A 25 -3.38 0.84 0.23
C ARG A 25 -3.88 1.54 -1.02
N LYS A 26 -3.02 2.29 -1.72
CA LYS A 26 -3.41 2.99 -2.95
C LYS A 26 -3.80 2.01 -4.06
N GLU A 27 -3.10 0.88 -4.19
CA GLU A 27 -3.45 -0.17 -5.15
C GLU A 27 -4.83 -0.77 -4.83
N ASP A 28 -5.13 -1.05 -3.55
CA ASP A 28 -6.47 -1.51 -3.16
C ASP A 28 -7.56 -0.47 -3.41
N ASP A 29 -7.29 0.80 -3.13
CA ASP A 29 -8.22 1.90 -3.41
C ASP A 29 -8.51 2.01 -4.92
N LEU A 30 -7.49 1.82 -5.77
CA LEU A 30 -7.65 1.74 -7.23
C LEU A 30 -8.48 0.53 -7.65
N ALA A 31 -8.19 -0.66 -7.11
CA ALA A 31 -8.94 -1.88 -7.38
C ALA A 31 -10.42 -1.73 -7.01
N ALA A 32 -10.70 -1.12 -5.84
CA ALA A 32 -12.05 -0.88 -5.36
C ALA A 32 -12.79 0.15 -6.23
N ALA A 33 -12.11 1.25 -6.60
CA ALA A 33 -12.70 2.28 -7.46
C ALA A 33 -13.01 1.76 -8.87
N GLU A 34 -12.14 0.90 -9.42
CA GLU A 34 -12.38 0.26 -10.71
C GLU A 34 -13.50 -0.77 -10.63
N ALA A 35 -13.46 -1.67 -9.64
CA ALA A 35 -14.51 -2.67 -9.44
C ALA A 35 -15.90 -2.05 -9.23
N ALA A 36 -15.96 -0.91 -8.52
CA ALA A 36 -17.22 -0.19 -8.28
C ALA A 36 -17.86 0.40 -9.57
N ARG A 37 -17.08 0.55 -10.65
CA ARG A 37 -17.59 1.02 -11.96
C ARG A 37 -18.15 -0.12 -12.81
N VAL A 38 -17.93 -1.37 -12.40
CA VAL A 38 -18.33 -2.55 -13.14
C VAL A 38 -19.68 -3.02 -12.62
N HIS A 39 -20.59 -3.31 -13.53
CA HIS A 39 -21.89 -3.86 -13.15
C HIS A 39 -21.73 -5.28 -12.59
N TYR A 40 -22.61 -5.68 -11.67
CA TYR A 40 -22.47 -6.97 -10.96
C TYR A 40 -22.54 -8.20 -11.89
N TRP A 41 -23.09 -8.06 -13.09
CA TRP A 41 -23.22 -9.14 -14.08
C TRP A 41 -22.02 -9.24 -15.03
N GLU A 42 -21.11 -8.26 -14.98
CA GLU A 42 -19.97 -8.18 -15.89
C GLU A 42 -18.70 -8.66 -15.16
N PRO A 43 -17.79 -9.39 -15.83
CA PRO A 43 -16.50 -9.69 -15.24
C PRO A 43 -15.73 -8.41 -14.92
N TYR A 44 -15.02 -8.41 -13.79
CA TYR A 44 -14.10 -7.31 -13.48
C TYR A 44 -12.99 -7.21 -14.53
N PRO A 45 -12.54 -5.99 -14.86
CA PRO A 45 -11.32 -5.77 -15.63
C PRO A 45 -10.13 -6.54 -15.03
N PRO A 46 -9.26 -7.15 -15.85
CA PRO A 46 -8.07 -7.86 -15.36
C PRO A 46 -7.15 -6.99 -14.48
N THR A 47 -7.18 -5.69 -14.68
CA THR A 47 -6.50 -4.66 -13.89
C THR A 47 -6.89 -4.67 -12.41
N VAL A 48 -8.16 -4.95 -12.07
CA VAL A 48 -8.59 -5.09 -10.66
C VAL A 48 -7.82 -6.20 -9.95
N HIS A 49 -7.61 -7.33 -10.64
CA HIS A 49 -6.81 -8.42 -10.09
C HIS A 49 -5.33 -8.03 -9.97
N GLY A 50 -4.79 -7.34 -10.99
CA GLY A 50 -3.43 -6.82 -10.96
C GLY A 50 -3.15 -5.89 -9.78
N HIS A 51 -4.06 -4.94 -9.52
CA HIS A 51 -3.98 -4.02 -8.38
C HIS A 51 -3.95 -4.77 -7.03
N ARG A 52 -4.82 -5.77 -6.85
CA ARG A 52 -4.85 -6.59 -5.62
C ARG A 52 -3.56 -7.39 -5.43
N VAL A 53 -3.07 -8.04 -6.50
CA VAL A 53 -1.80 -8.78 -6.46
C VAL A 53 -0.63 -7.85 -6.12
N ALA A 54 -0.62 -6.63 -6.68
CA ALA A 54 0.39 -5.63 -6.36
C ALA A 54 0.31 -5.20 -4.89
N ALA A 55 -0.90 -4.95 -4.36
CA ALA A 55 -1.11 -4.61 -2.96
C ALA A 55 -0.59 -5.70 -2.01
N ASP A 56 -0.88 -6.97 -2.31
CA ASP A 56 -0.42 -8.11 -1.52
C ASP A 56 1.11 -8.24 -1.56
N ALA A 57 1.72 -8.13 -2.75
CA ALA A 57 3.17 -8.16 -2.87
C ALA A 57 3.86 -7.04 -2.08
N LEU A 58 3.30 -5.82 -2.10
CA LEU A 58 3.82 -4.68 -1.34
C LEU A 58 3.76 -4.90 0.17
N ARG A 59 2.69 -5.53 0.68
CA ARG A 59 2.57 -5.94 2.09
C ARG A 59 3.61 -6.99 2.43
N ASP A 60 3.76 -8.02 1.61
CA ASP A 60 4.74 -9.08 1.82
C ASP A 60 6.17 -8.54 1.89
N TYR A 61 6.51 -7.59 1.01
CA TYR A 61 7.80 -6.91 1.04
C TYR A 61 7.97 -6.05 2.29
N ALA A 62 6.94 -5.30 2.70
CA ALA A 62 7.00 -4.49 3.92
C ALA A 62 7.20 -5.36 5.16
N ASP A 63 6.47 -6.48 5.25
CA ASP A 63 6.58 -7.44 6.33
C ASP A 63 7.97 -8.12 6.34
N ALA A 64 8.48 -8.53 5.18
CA ALA A 64 9.81 -9.10 5.06
C ALA A 64 10.90 -8.10 5.48
N LEU A 65 10.78 -6.85 5.05
CA LEU A 65 11.71 -5.79 5.39
C LEU A 65 11.69 -5.49 6.91
N SER A 66 10.50 -5.45 7.52
CA SER A 66 10.34 -5.23 8.97
C SER A 66 10.95 -6.35 9.83
N ARG A 67 10.99 -7.60 9.31
CA ARG A 67 11.64 -8.74 9.99
C ARG A 67 13.16 -8.75 9.84
N SER A 68 13.68 -8.05 8.83
CA SER A 68 15.13 -7.98 8.55
C SER A 68 15.82 -6.76 9.16
N ALA A 69 15.04 -5.83 9.72
CA ALA A 69 15.50 -4.62 10.39
C ALA A 69 15.76 -4.87 11.88
#